data_AF-A0A7K1GBI2-F1
#
_entry.id   AF-A0A7K1GBI2-F1
#
_cell.length_a   1.000
_cell.length_b   1.000
_cell.length_c   1.000
_cell.angle_alpha   90.00
_cell.angle_beta   90.00
_cell.angle_gamma   90.00
#
_symmetry.space_group_name_H-M   'P 1'
#
loop_
_entity.id
_entity.type
_entity.pdbx_description
1 polymer ?
#
loop_
_entity_poly.entity_id
_entity_poly.type
_entity_poly.pdbx_seq_one_letter_code
_entity_poly.pdbx_strand_id
1 'polypeptide(L)'
;MDVAIFTETEKCAMEAFEIEQEKITKISCCKDEIDVLDGVNLIATTSFEDLDEIQKQLLLSYFNSYVNLLESLPNLVVPHKDYSQPLLIKDIQVLDEVYLI
;
A
#
# COMPACT_ATOMS: atom_id res chain seq x y z
N MET A 1 9.13 21.14 -7.35
CA MET A 1 8.69 19.76 -7.66
C MET A 1 7.75 19.40 -6.53
N ASP A 2 6.46 19.41 -6.81
CA ASP A 2 5.42 19.14 -5.82
C ASP A 2 4.94 17.72 -6.08
N VAL A 3 5.07 16.83 -5.10
CA VAL A 3 4.73 15.41 -5.23
C VAL A 3 3.68 15.07 -4.18
N ALA A 4 2.50 14.66 -4.62
CA ALA A 4 1.48 14.08 -3.75
C ALA A 4 1.16 12.66 -4.21
N ILE A 5 0.95 11.79 -3.23
CA ILE A 5 0.84 10.34 -3.43
C ILE A 5 -0.63 9.91 -3.47
N PHE A 6 -1.56 10.72 -2.94
CA PHE A 6 -2.96 10.32 -2.74
C PHE A 6 -4.00 11.35 -3.21
N THR A 7 -3.58 12.57 -3.56
CA THR A 7 -4.46 13.65 -4.03
C THR A 7 -3.71 14.52 -5.04
N GLU A 8 -4.43 15.25 -5.89
CA GLU A 8 -3.81 16.26 -6.75
C GLU A 8 -3.10 17.32 -5.90
N THR A 9 -1.89 17.72 -6.30
CA THR A 9 -1.14 18.80 -5.63
C THR A 9 -1.73 20.15 -6.01
N GLU A 10 -2.01 21.01 -5.02
CA GLU A 10 -2.18 22.43 -5.30
C GLU A 10 -0.84 22.99 -5.78
N LYS A 11 -0.83 23.58 -6.98
CA LYS A 11 0.38 24.20 -7.54
C LYS A 11 0.77 25.39 -6.67
N CYS A 12 1.99 25.37 -6.14
CA CYS A 12 2.48 26.42 -5.26
C CYS A 12 2.72 27.72 -6.06
N ALA A 13 1.75 28.65 -5.99
CA ALA A 13 1.86 30.10 -6.26
C ALA A 13 2.74 30.59 -7.44
N MET A 14 2.90 29.80 -8.51
CA MET A 14 3.68 30.21 -9.70
C MET A 14 2.97 31.27 -10.53
N GLU A 15 1.66 31.43 -10.36
CA GLU A 15 0.83 32.40 -11.08
C GLU A 15 1.23 33.86 -10.76
N ALA A 16 1.79 34.11 -9.57
CA ALA A 16 2.24 35.44 -9.17
C ALA A 16 3.60 35.84 -9.79
N PHE A 17 4.38 34.88 -10.30
CA PHE A 17 5.71 35.10 -10.88
C PHE A 17 5.73 35.18 -12.41
N GLU A 18 4.62 34.84 -13.09
CA GLU A 18 4.55 34.85 -14.56
C GLU A 18 4.73 36.26 -15.16
N ILE A 19 4.34 37.31 -14.43
CA ILE A 19 4.41 38.69 -14.92
C ILE A 19 5.86 39.23 -14.95
N GLU A 20 6.76 38.72 -14.09
CA GLU A 20 8.15 39.21 -14.02
C GLU A 20 9.17 38.35 -14.78
N GLN A 21 8.78 37.17 -15.27
CA GLN A 21 9.70 36.18 -15.86
C GLN A 21 9.74 36.12 -17.40
N GLU A 22 9.12 37.04 -18.14
CA GLU A 22 9.25 37.06 -19.63
C GLU A 22 10.71 37.11 -20.12
N LYS A 23 11.66 37.51 -19.25
CA LYS A 23 13.11 37.57 -19.55
C LYS A 23 13.93 36.36 -19.12
N ILE A 24 13.39 35.44 -18.32
CA ILE A 24 14.13 34.24 -17.91
C ILE A 24 13.67 33.12 -18.82
N THR A 25 14.47 32.90 -19.87
CA THR A 25 14.45 31.74 -20.77
C THR A 25 13.78 30.53 -20.12
N LYS A 26 12.68 30.05 -20.74
CA LYS A 26 11.93 28.86 -20.31
C LYS A 26 12.87 27.69 -20.00
N ILE A 27 13.31 27.57 -18.76
CA ILE A 27 13.98 26.37 -18.28
C ILE A 27 12.85 25.34 -18.19
N SER A 28 12.96 24.28 -18.98
CA SER A 28 12.03 23.16 -19.06
C SER A 28 12.07 22.28 -17.78
N CYS A 29 11.98 22.91 -16.61
CA CYS A 29 12.24 22.30 -15.31
C CYS A 29 11.08 21.44 -14.79
N CYS A 30 9.85 21.72 -15.23
CA CYS A 30 8.66 21.13 -14.64
C CYS A 30 7.98 20.22 -15.66
N LYS A 31 8.07 18.91 -15.42
CA LYS A 31 7.29 17.89 -16.12
C LYS A 31 6.20 17.46 -15.15
N ASP A 32 4.97 17.90 -15.42
CA ASP A 32 3.80 17.52 -14.62
C ASP A 32 3.40 16.10 -15.03
N GLU A 33 3.91 15.09 -14.32
CA GLU A 33 3.54 13.68 -14.53
C GLU A 33 2.71 13.19 -13.35
N ILE A 34 1.52 12.66 -13.63
CA ILE A 34 0.64 12.05 -12.65
C ILE A 34 0.74 10.54 -12.84
N ASP A 35 1.49 9.88 -11.96
CA ASP A 35 1.59 8.43 -11.93
C ASP A 35 0.47 7.86 -11.04
N VAL A 36 -0.63 7.45 -11.67
CA VAL A 36 -1.71 6.73 -11.00
C VAL A 36 -1.25 5.29 -10.77
N LEU A 37 -0.88 4.97 -9.53
CA LEU A 37 -0.61 3.60 -9.10
C LEU A 37 -1.94 2.93 -8.78
N ASP A 38 -2.52 2.24 -9.76
CA ASP A 38 -3.62 1.30 -9.51
C ASP A 38 -3.13 0.27 -8.48
N GLY A 39 -3.68 0.32 -7.26
CA GLY A 39 -3.30 -0.54 -6.15
C GLY A 39 -3.25 -2.00 -6.57
N VAL A 40 -2.29 -2.77 -6.03
CA VAL A 40 -1.87 -4.12 -6.47
C VAL A 40 -3.04 -4.98 -6.96
N ASN A 41 -3.39 -4.84 -8.23
CA ASN A 41 -4.45 -5.60 -8.89
C ASN A 41 -3.88 -6.76 -9.70
N LEU A 42 -2.59 -7.05 -9.50
CA LEU A 42 -1.86 -8.16 -10.08
C LEU A 42 -1.62 -9.19 -9.00
N ILE A 43 -2.68 -9.93 -8.64
CA ILE A 43 -2.46 -11.26 -8.09
C ILE A 43 -1.82 -12.04 -9.25
N ALA A 44 -0.50 -12.21 -9.22
CA ALA A 44 0.20 -13.00 -10.21
C ALA A 44 -0.47 -14.39 -10.22
N THR A 45 -1.12 -14.74 -11.33
CA THR A 45 -1.71 -16.07 -11.56
C THR A 45 -0.63 -17.10 -11.88
N THR A 46 0.55 -16.97 -11.26
CA THR A 46 1.65 -17.91 -11.42
C THR A 46 1.29 -19.16 -10.65
N SER A 47 1.13 -20.26 -11.37
CA SER A 47 0.93 -21.58 -10.83
C SER A 47 2.22 -22.12 -10.22
N PHE A 48 2.13 -23.14 -9.39
CA PHE A 48 3.31 -23.84 -8.89
C PHE A 48 4.16 -24.44 -10.02
N GLU A 49 3.55 -24.74 -11.16
CA GLU A 49 4.23 -25.29 -12.33
C GLU A 49 5.18 -24.28 -12.97
N ASP A 50 4.86 -22.99 -12.89
CA ASP A 50 5.63 -21.87 -13.47
C ASP A 50 6.95 -21.58 -12.72
N LEU A 51 7.17 -22.18 -11.55
CA LEU A 51 8.38 -21.99 -10.76
C LEU A 51 9.56 -22.78 -11.34
N ASP A 52 10.75 -22.18 -11.29
CA ASP A 52 12.00 -22.87 -11.64
C ASP A 52 12.32 -24.01 -10.65
N GLU A 53 13.11 -25.01 -11.06
CA GLU A 53 13.48 -26.14 -10.21
C GLU A 53 14.18 -25.70 -8.92
N ILE A 54 15.05 -24.69 -8.99
CA ILE A 54 15.76 -24.17 -7.82
C ILE A 54 14.77 -23.50 -6.86
N GLN A 55 13.78 -22.77 -7.39
CA GLN A 55 12.75 -22.12 -6.58
C GLN A 55 11.86 -23.14 -5.87
N LYS A 56 11.47 -24.21 -6.56
CA LYS A 56 10.72 -25.34 -5.98
C LYS A 56 11.51 -26.01 -4.85
N GLN A 57 12.80 -26.26 -5.06
CA GLN A 57 13.64 -26.88 -4.03
C GLN A 57 13.89 -25.96 -2.84
N LEU A 58 14.07 -24.66 -3.08
CA LEU A 58 14.19 -23.66 -2.01
C LEU A 58 12.91 -23.63 -1.16
N LEU A 59 11.73 -23.54 -1.78
CA LEU A 59 10.44 -23.54 -1.07
C LEU A 59 10.26 -24.81 -0.24
N LEU A 60 10.59 -25.98 -0.80
CA LEU A 60 10.52 -27.24 -0.08
C LEU A 60 11.48 -27.27 1.11
N SER A 61 12.72 -26.84 0.93
CA SER A 61 13.72 -26.79 2.01
C SER A 61 13.31 -25.81 3.12
N TYR A 62 12.80 -24.64 2.72
CA TYR A 62 12.27 -23.62 3.62
C TYR A 62 11.10 -24.19 4.43
N PHE A 63 10.07 -24.72 3.77
CA PHE A 63 8.94 -25.34 4.46
C PHE A 63 9.38 -26.43 5.45
N ASN A 64 10.25 -27.35 5.03
CA ASN A 64 10.75 -28.42 5.91
C ASN A 64 11.55 -27.89 7.10
N SER A 65 12.31 -26.79 6.94
CA SER A 65 13.02 -26.18 8.06
C SER A 65 12.11 -25.54 9.10
N TYR A 66 10.91 -25.08 8.71
CA TYR A 66 9.95 -24.40 9.59
C TYR A 66 8.79 -25.28 10.06
N VAL A 67 8.62 -26.49 9.51
CA VAL A 67 7.45 -27.35 9.80
C VAL A 67 7.28 -27.65 11.29
N ASN A 68 8.38 -27.76 12.03
CA ASN A 68 8.38 -28.05 13.47
C ASN A 68 8.56 -26.80 14.36
N LEU A 69 8.73 -25.61 13.76
CA LEU A 69 8.85 -24.35 14.51
C LEU A 69 7.48 -23.76 14.87
N LEU A 70 6.42 -24.21 14.20
CA LEU A 70 5.07 -23.75 14.46
C LEU A 70 4.46 -24.60 15.59
N GLU A 71 4.37 -24.01 16.78
CA GLU A 71 3.61 -24.60 17.87
C GLU A 71 2.10 -24.50 17.57
N SER A 72 1.37 -25.60 17.79
CA SER A 72 -0.09 -25.54 17.74
C SER A 72 -0.59 -24.64 18.86
N LEU A 73 -1.54 -23.76 18.57
CA LEU A 73 -2.21 -22.99 19.62
C LEU A 73 -2.78 -23.99 20.65
N PRO A 74 -2.46 -23.85 21.94
CA PRO A 74 -3.08 -24.70 22.96
C PRO A 74 -4.59 -24.59 22.83
N ASN A 75 -5.31 -25.67 23.16
CA ASN A 75 -6.77 -25.68 23.25
C ASN A 75 -7.20 -24.78 24.42
N LEU A 76 -7.12 -23.47 24.21
CA LEU A 76 -7.59 -22.45 25.12
C LEU A 76 -9.10 -22.40 24.97
N VAL A 77 -9.80 -22.43 26.10
CA VAL A 77 -11.21 -22.08 26.14
C VAL A 77 -11.29 -20.60 25.75
N VAL A 78 -11.65 -20.33 24.49
CA VAL A 78 -11.85 -18.96 23.98
C VAL A 78 -13.13 -18.43 24.63
N PRO A 79 -13.04 -17.48 25.59
CA PRO A 79 -14.23 -16.87 26.15
C PRO A 79 -14.99 -16.18 25.02
N HIS A 80 -16.32 -16.25 25.04
CA HIS A 80 -17.17 -15.58 24.03
C HIS A 80 -16.95 -16.08 22.59
N LYS A 81 -16.47 -17.32 22.38
CA LYS A 81 -16.34 -17.94 21.05
C LYS A 81 -17.62 -17.86 20.21
N ASP A 82 -18.77 -17.99 20.86
CA ASP A 82 -20.09 -17.96 20.23
C ASP A 82 -20.76 -16.58 20.30
N TYR A 83 -20.05 -15.56 20.77
CA TYR A 83 -20.58 -14.19 20.79
C TYR A 83 -20.55 -13.63 19.38
N SER A 84 -21.73 -13.31 18.84
CA SER A 84 -21.83 -12.60 17.58
C SER A 84 -21.19 -11.21 17.74
N GLN A 85 -20.34 -10.83 16.80
CA GLN A 85 -19.78 -9.49 16.79
C GLN A 85 -20.92 -8.47 16.86
N PRO A 86 -20.80 -7.45 17.73
CA PRO A 86 -21.84 -6.44 17.84
C PRO A 86 -21.98 -5.74 16.50
N LEU A 87 -23.22 -5.52 16.07
CA LEU A 87 -23.51 -4.79 14.84
C LEU A 87 -22.94 -3.38 14.97
N LEU A 88 -21.91 -3.06 14.18
CA LEU A 88 -21.34 -1.72 14.14
C LEU A 88 -22.36 -0.79 13.44
N ILE A 89 -22.99 0.08 14.22
CA ILE A 89 -23.93 1.09 13.71
C ILE A 89 -23.17 2.23 13.02
N LYS A 90 -21.95 2.52 13.51
CA LYS A 90 -21.03 3.51 12.96
C LYS A 90 -19.61 3.03 13.19
N ASP A 91 -18.75 3.24 12.20
CA ASP A 91 -17.32 3.02 12.33
C ASP A 91 -16.68 4.26 12.96
N ILE A 92 -16.68 4.31 14.30
CA ILE A 92 -16.16 5.46 15.04
C ILE A 92 -14.65 5.63 14.86
N GLN A 93 -13.91 4.56 14.56
CA GLN A 93 -12.46 4.64 14.37
C GLN A 93 -12.13 5.38 13.08
N VAL A 94 -12.91 5.16 12.03
CA VAL A 94 -12.83 5.93 10.78
C VAL A 94 -13.35 7.36 10.97
N LEU A 95 -14.44 7.54 11.73
CA LEU A 95 -15.00 8.89 11.95
C LEU A 95 -14.10 9.80 12.79
N ASP A 96 -13.36 9.23 13.73
CA ASP A 96 -12.46 9.96 14.63
C ASP A 96 -10.99 9.94 14.14
N GLU A 97 -10.73 9.44 12.93
CA GLU A 97 -9.38 9.43 12.37
C GLU A 97 -8.93 10.86 12.06
N VAL A 98 -7.79 11.26 12.63
CA VAL A 98 -7.17 12.56 12.40
C VAL A 98 -5.96 12.36 11.52
N TYR A 99 -6.07 12.77 10.25
CA TYR A 99 -4.93 12.80 9.35
C TYR A 99 -4.06 14.02 9.67
N LEU A 100 -2.79 13.77 9.99
CA LEU A 100 -1.79 14.83 10.05
C LEU A 100 -1.52 15.31 8.62
N ILE A 101 -1.83 16.58 8.37
CA ILE A 101 -1.47 17.32 7.16
C ILE A 101 -0.09 17.93 7.36
#